data_AF-A0A0C2CZ41-F1
#
_entry.id   AF-A0A0C2CZ41-F1
#
_cell.length_a   1.000
_cell.length_b   1.000
_cell.length_c   1.000
_cell.angle_alpha   90.00
_cell.angle_beta   90.00
_cell.angle_gamma   90.00
#
_symmetry.space_group_name_H-M   'P 1'
#
loop_
_entity.id
_entity.type
_entity.pdbx_description
1 polymer ?
#
loop_
_entity_poly.entity_id
_entity_poly.type
_entity_poly.pdbx_seq_one_letter_code
_entity_poly.pdbx_strand_id
1 'polypeptide(L)'
;MTWLNRILLALFITAALAFLPNYEHLGAEDLARVRAERDGLVESNSRLRDEIRLLDAEVDALHRDPDDPSSHERVDRELARIAREDLNMIKPGELVFELHRPQAPRTRGTGAQR
;
A
#
# COMPACT_ATOMS: atom_id res chain seq x y z
N MET A 1 -57.44 41.32 9.67
CA MET A 1 -57.04 40.09 10.39
C MET A 1 -55.89 39.31 9.74
N THR A 2 -55.68 39.37 8.42
CA THR A 2 -54.60 38.62 7.73
C THR A 2 -53.19 39.20 7.92
N TRP A 3 -53.07 40.52 8.14
CA TRP A 3 -51.78 41.21 8.28
C TRP A 3 -51.04 40.82 9.57
N LEU A 4 -51.75 40.72 10.69
CA LEU A 4 -51.18 40.27 11.97
C LEU A 4 -50.69 38.81 11.88
N ASN A 5 -51.46 37.95 11.22
CA ASN A 5 -51.11 36.55 11.03
C ASN A 5 -49.85 36.39 10.16
N ARG A 6 -49.66 37.27 9.18
CA ARG A 6 -48.44 37.32 8.35
C ARG A 6 -47.20 37.74 9.13
N ILE A 7 -47.34 38.70 10.05
CA ILE A 7 -46.22 39.14 10.90
C ILE A 7 -45.82 38.02 11.85
N LEU A 8 -46.79 37.36 12.49
CA LEU A 8 -46.52 36.22 13.37
C LEU A 8 -45.88 35.06 12.60
N LEU A 9 -46.35 34.77 11.39
CA LEU A 9 -45.77 33.73 10.54
C LEU A 9 -44.33 34.07 10.14
N ALA A 10 -44.07 35.31 9.75
CA ALA A 10 -42.72 35.76 9.40
C ALA A 10 -41.78 35.64 10.61
N LEU A 11 -42.22 36.09 11.78
CA LEU A 11 -41.44 36.01 13.02
C LEU A 11 -41.16 34.56 13.42
N PHE A 12 -42.15 33.67 13.24
CA PHE A 12 -41.98 32.23 13.48
C PHE A 12 -40.98 31.59 12.50
N ILE A 13 -41.06 31.92 11.20
CA ILE A 13 -40.11 31.42 10.20
C ILE A 13 -38.71 31.94 10.47
N THR A 14 -38.55 33.21 10.83
CA THR A 14 -37.26 33.79 11.20
C THR A 14 -36.72 33.15 12.47
N ALA A 15 -37.55 32.92 13.49
CA ALA A 15 -37.14 32.22 14.70
C ALA A 15 -36.73 30.77 14.40
N ALA A 16 -37.48 30.06 13.56
CA ALA A 16 -37.18 28.69 13.14
C ALA A 16 -35.87 28.59 12.34
N LEU A 17 -35.60 29.56 11.47
CA LEU A 17 -34.34 29.67 10.72
C LEU A 17 -33.17 30.05 11.64
N ALA A 18 -33.38 30.95 12.60
CA ALA A 18 -32.35 31.37 13.55
C ALA A 18 -31.98 30.28 14.56
N PHE A 19 -32.95 29.43 14.93
CA PHE A 19 -32.74 28.28 15.81
C PHE A 19 -32.34 27.00 15.07
N LEU A 20 -32.23 27.03 13.74
CA LEU A 20 -31.71 25.88 13.00
C LEU A 20 -30.22 25.75 13.34
N PRO A 21 -29.81 24.71 14.10
CA PRO A 21 -28.41 24.55 14.42
C PRO A 21 -27.69 24.27 13.10
N ASN A 22 -26.81 25.19 12.73
CA ASN A 22 -26.09 25.14 11.46
C ASN A 22 -25.36 23.79 11.36
N TYR A 23 -25.72 22.96 10.38
CA TYR A 23 -25.21 21.60 10.17
C TYR A 23 -23.69 21.54 9.88
N GLU A 24 -22.99 22.67 9.87
CA GLU A 24 -21.55 22.78 9.62
C GLU A 24 -20.68 21.96 10.58
N HIS A 25 -21.14 21.73 11.81
CA HIS A 25 -20.37 20.95 12.79
C HIS A 25 -20.28 19.46 12.43
N LEU A 26 -21.28 18.91 11.73
CA LEU A 26 -21.30 17.48 11.38
C LEU A 26 -20.34 17.13 10.23
N GLY A 27 -20.01 18.09 9.35
CA GLY A 27 -19.08 17.87 8.24
C GLY A 27 -17.62 18.20 8.55
N ALA A 28 -17.37 19.20 9.42
CA ALA A 28 -16.02 19.66 9.73
C ALA A 28 -15.20 18.63 10.53
N GLU A 29 -15.84 17.94 11.48
CA GLU A 29 -15.19 16.93 12.32
C GLU A 29 -14.81 15.67 11.52
N ASP A 30 -15.70 15.24 10.62
CA ASP A 30 -15.45 14.09 9.74
C ASP A 30 -14.33 14.38 8.73
N LEU A 31 -14.30 15.59 8.15
CA LEU A 31 -13.23 16.00 7.24
C LEU A 31 -11.87 16.13 7.95
N ALA A 32 -11.84 16.61 9.20
CA ALA A 32 -10.61 16.69 9.98
C ALA A 32 -10.05 15.30 10.27
N ARG A 33 -10.92 14.35 10.65
CA ARG A 33 -10.55 12.95 10.87
C ARG A 33 -10.01 12.30 9.60
N VAL A 34 -10.73 12.41 8.48
CA VAL A 34 -10.32 11.81 7.20
C VAL A 34 -8.99 12.38 6.72
N ARG A 35 -8.74 13.69 6.93
CA ARG A 35 -7.44 14.30 6.61
C ARG A 35 -6.31 13.72 7.47
N ALA A 36 -6.52 13.59 8.78
CA ALA A 36 -5.54 12.99 9.68
C ALA A 36 -5.24 11.52 9.32
N GLU A 37 -6.27 10.74 8.99
CA GLU A 37 -6.09 9.36 8.52
C GLU A 37 -5.31 9.31 7.19
N ARG A 38 -5.63 10.20 6.23
CA ARG A 38 -4.89 10.32 4.98
C ARG A 38 -3.43 10.68 5.21
N ASP A 39 -3.15 11.63 6.09
CA ASP A 39 -1.78 12.06 6.40
C ASP A 39 -0.97 10.92 7.02
N GLY A 40 -1.56 10.17 7.97
CA GLY A 40 -0.92 9.00 8.57
C GLY A 40 -0.68 7.86 7.57
N LEU A 41 -1.59 7.65 6.61
CA LEU A 41 -1.40 6.67 5.54
C LEU A 41 -0.28 7.08 4.58
N VAL A 42 -0.18 8.36 4.23
CA VAL A 42 0.90 8.87 3.36
C VAL A 42 2.26 8.68 4.03
N GLU A 43 2.39 9.02 5.30
CA GLU A 43 3.62 8.83 6.08
C GLU A 43 4.00 7.35 6.21
N SER A 44 3.02 6.49 6.50
CA SER A 44 3.25 5.05 6.59
C SER A 44 3.69 4.47 5.24
N ASN A 45 3.09 4.94 4.15
CA ASN A 45 3.45 4.49 2.81
C ASN A 45 4.85 4.93 2.40
N SER A 46 5.27 6.17 2.71
CA SER A 46 6.64 6.61 2.46
C SER A 46 7.65 5.80 3.25
N ARG A 47 7.38 5.54 4.54
CA ARG A 47 8.25 4.70 5.37
C ARG A 47 8.41 3.29 4.81
N LEU A 48 7.31 2.65 4.41
CA LEU A 48 7.35 1.31 3.82
C LEU A 48 8.12 1.28 2.49
N ARG A 49 7.99 2.32 1.66
CA ARG A 49 8.78 2.42 0.42
C ARG A 49 10.28 2.56 0.70
N ASP A 50 10.65 3.26 1.76
CA ASP A 50 12.04 3.41 2.16
C ASP A 50 12.61 2.09 2.67
N GLU A 51 11.83 1.35 3.46
CA GLU A 51 12.17 0.02 3.94
C GLU A 51 12.33 -0.97 2.78
N ILE A 52 11.39 -1.01 1.84
CA ILE A 52 11.51 -1.83 0.63
C ILE A 52 12.78 -1.49 -0.14
N ARG A 53 13.11 -0.21 -0.33
CA ARG A 53 14.34 0.19 -1.01
C ARG A 53 15.60 -0.27 -0.29
N LEU A 54 15.60 -0.26 1.04
CA LEU A 54 16.72 -0.72 1.84
C LEU A 54 16.87 -2.24 1.74
N LEU A 55 15.77 -2.99 1.86
CA LEU A 55 15.77 -4.44 1.69
C LEU A 55 16.20 -4.83 0.26
N ASP A 56 15.69 -4.16 -0.77
CA ASP A 56 16.10 -4.41 -2.15
C ASP A 56 17.60 -4.18 -2.32
N ALA A 57 18.16 -3.10 -1.72
CA ALA A 57 19.60 -2.85 -1.76
C ALA A 57 20.41 -3.90 -1.00
N GLU A 58 19.88 -4.43 0.11
CA GLU A 58 20.51 -5.51 0.88
C GLU A 58 20.47 -6.84 0.11
N VAL A 59 19.34 -7.17 -0.51
CA VAL A 59 19.18 -8.34 -1.36
C VAL A 59 20.08 -8.26 -2.59
N ASP A 60 20.17 -7.10 -3.25
CA ASP A 60 21.07 -6.87 -4.37
C ASP A 60 22.54 -6.99 -3.95
N ALA A 61 22.90 -6.50 -2.76
CA ALA A 61 24.24 -6.65 -2.22
C ALA A 61 24.58 -8.13 -1.93
N LEU A 62 23.60 -8.93 -1.53
CA LEU A 62 23.75 -10.37 -1.30
C LEU A 62 23.80 -11.17 -2.62
N HIS A 63 23.07 -10.74 -3.65
CA HIS A 63 23.04 -11.36 -4.98
C HIS A 63 24.20 -10.99 -5.91
N ARG A 64 25.19 -10.22 -5.43
CA ARG A 64 26.27 -9.63 -6.25
C ARG A 64 27.07 -10.69 -7.04
N ASP A 65 26.62 -11.04 -8.25
CA ASP A 65 26.93 -10.39 -9.53
C ASP A 65 26.01 -11.01 -10.61
N PRO A 66 24.95 -10.34 -11.08
CA PRO A 66 24.07 -10.90 -12.11
C PRO A 66 24.75 -10.99 -13.49
N ASP A 67 25.85 -10.26 -13.69
CA ASP A 67 26.63 -10.28 -14.93
C ASP A 67 27.83 -11.25 -14.87
N ASP A 68 28.12 -11.87 -13.71
CA ASP A 68 29.09 -12.96 -13.59
C ASP A 68 28.35 -14.31 -13.47
N PRO A 69 28.20 -15.07 -14.56
CA PRO A 69 27.56 -16.37 -14.53
C PRO A 69 28.27 -17.36 -13.59
N SER A 70 29.55 -17.13 -13.26
CA SER A 70 30.29 -17.97 -12.33
C SER A 70 29.92 -17.73 -10.85
N SER A 71 29.32 -16.59 -10.53
CA SER A 71 28.83 -16.27 -9.18
C SER A 71 27.54 -17.03 -8.85
N HIS A 72 26.63 -17.16 -9.82
CA HIS A 72 25.38 -17.92 -9.66
C HIS A 72 25.68 -19.40 -9.43
N GLU A 73 26.48 -20.04 -10.28
CA GLU A 73 26.85 -21.46 -10.12
C GLU A 73 27.48 -21.80 -8.76
N ARG A 74 28.20 -20.84 -8.14
CA ARG A 74 28.82 -21.02 -6.82
C ARG A 74 27.79 -20.95 -5.69
N VAL A 75 26.88 -19.97 -5.73
CA VAL A 75 25.78 -19.84 -4.76
C VAL A 75 24.86 -21.05 -4.86
N ASP A 76 24.55 -21.51 -6.08
CA ASP A 76 23.66 -22.65 -6.32
C ASP A 76 24.25 -23.96 -5.80
N ARG A 77 25.57 -24.15 -5.95
CA ARG A 77 26.28 -25.30 -5.39
C ARG A 77 26.29 -25.28 -3.87
N GLU A 78 26.46 -24.12 -3.26
CA GLU A 78 26.37 -23.93 -1.80
C GLU A 78 24.94 -24.22 -1.31
N LEU A 79 23.90 -23.72 -1.98
CA LEU A 79 22.50 -23.99 -1.63
C LEU A 79 22.15 -25.46 -1.78
N ALA A 80 22.60 -26.12 -2.84
CA ALA A 80 22.41 -27.56 -3.04
C ALA A 80 23.12 -28.38 -1.96
N ARG A 81 24.30 -27.92 -1.50
CA ARG A 81 25.01 -28.53 -0.37
C ARG A 81 24.22 -28.37 0.93
N ILE A 82 23.79 -27.15 1.27
CA ILE A 82 23.00 -26.87 2.50
C ILE A 82 21.69 -27.66 2.51
N ALA A 83 20.99 -27.72 1.38
CA ALA A 83 19.74 -28.48 1.25
C ALA A 83 19.93 -30.00 1.49
N ARG A 84 21.07 -30.55 1.07
CA ARG A 84 21.39 -31.98 1.19
C ARG A 84 22.01 -32.34 2.55
N GLU A 85 23.01 -31.58 2.98
CA GLU A 85 23.80 -31.88 4.18
C GLU A 85 23.14 -31.37 5.45
N ASP A 86 22.66 -30.12 5.45
CA ASP A 86 22.19 -29.47 6.67
C ASP A 86 20.68 -29.65 6.88
N LEU A 87 19.90 -29.60 5.81
CA LEU A 87 18.44 -29.64 5.87
C LEU A 87 17.85 -31.03 5.56
N ASN A 88 18.67 -31.99 5.06
CA ASN A 88 18.26 -33.33 4.64
C ASN A 88 16.98 -33.36 3.77
N MET A 89 16.79 -32.31 2.95
CA MET A 89 15.62 -32.13 2.10
C MET A 89 15.71 -32.94 0.80
N ILE A 90 16.91 -33.45 0.47
CA ILE A 90 17.20 -34.19 -0.77
C ILE A 90 17.78 -35.54 -0.37
N LYS A 91 17.16 -36.64 -0.79
CA LYS A 91 17.63 -37.99 -0.45
C LYS A 91 18.81 -38.43 -1.34
N PRO A 92 19.66 -39.36 -0.87
CA PRO A 92 20.71 -39.93 -1.71
C PRO A 92 20.12 -40.56 -2.98
N GLY A 93 20.59 -40.12 -4.14
CA GLY A 93 20.11 -40.59 -5.46
C GLY A 93 19.03 -39.72 -6.12
N GLU A 94 18.58 -38.66 -5.47
CA GLU A 94 17.62 -37.70 -6.04
C GLU A 94 18.34 -36.61 -6.85
N LEU A 95 17.78 -36.27 -8.02
CA LEU A 95 18.35 -35.32 -8.97
C LEU A 95 17.54 -34.02 -8.95
N VAL A 96 18.20 -32.90 -8.68
CA VAL A 96 17.57 -31.58 -8.60
C VAL A 96 17.89 -30.82 -9.88
N PHE A 97 16.85 -30.26 -10.51
CA PHE A 97 16.97 -29.42 -11.69
C PHE A 97 16.41 -28.04 -11.39
N GLU A 98 17.11 -27.01 -11.84
CA GLU A 98 16.62 -25.65 -11.76
C GLU A 98 15.76 -25.31 -12.98
N LEU A 99 14.56 -24.79 -12.74
CA LEU A 99 13.64 -24.33 -13.78
C LEU A 99 13.73 -22.81 -13.89
N HIS A 100 14.49 -22.33 -14.88
CA HIS A 100 14.49 -20.93 -15.25
C HIS A 100 13.17 -20.58 -15.93
N ARG A 101 12.29 -19.86 -15.22
CA ARG A 101 11.07 -19.33 -15.82
C ARG A 101 11.46 -18.12 -16.68
N PRO A 102 11.18 -18.11 -18.00
CA PRO A 102 11.41 -16.93 -18.82
C PRO A 102 10.59 -15.77 -18.23
N GLN A 103 11.24 -14.62 -18.02
CA GLN A 103 10.56 -13.44 -17.49
C GLN A 103 9.41 -13.07 -18.45
N ALA A 104 8.18 -13.14 -17.94
CA ALA A 104 7.03 -12.71 -18.70
C ALA A 104 7.20 -11.21 -19.04
N PRO A 105 6.98 -10.79 -20.30
CA PRO A 105 7.09 -9.40 -20.66
C PRO A 105 6.15 -8.59 -19.77
N ARG A 106 6.74 -7.69 -18.96
CA ARG A 106 5.99 -6.75 -18.11
C ARG A 106 5.08 -5.94 -19.02
N THR A 107 3.81 -6.32 -19.09
CA THR A 107 2.78 -5.52 -19.74
C THR A 107 2.69 -4.20 -18.97
N ARG A 108 3.29 -3.16 -19.57
CA ARG A 108 3.22 -1.79 -19.11
C ARG A 108 1.74 -1.45 -18.92
N GLY A 109 1.33 -1.23 -17.67
CA GLY A 109 -0.06 -0.98 -17.29
C GLY A 109 -0.67 0.11 -18.16
N THR A 110 -1.68 -0.26 -18.93
CA THR A 110 -2.59 0.66 -19.60
C THR A 110 -3.87 0.66 -18.77
N GLY A 111 -4.25 1.82 -18.23
CA GLY A 111 -5.56 1.95 -17.57
C GLY A 111 -5.66 2.88 -16.37
N ALA A 112 -4.90 3.98 -16.32
CA ALA A 112 -5.38 5.17 -15.64
C ALA A 112 -6.36 5.88 -16.59
N GLN A 113 -7.65 5.57 -16.48
CA GLN A 113 -8.76 6.42 -16.93
C GLN A 113 -10.08 5.82 -16.47
N ARG A 114 -10.62 6.36 -15.37
CA ARG A 114 -12.03 6.76 -15.23
C ARG A 114 -12.20 7.63 -14.00
#